data_AF-A0A940HYE0-F1
#
_entry.id   AF-A0A940HYE0-F1
#
_cell.length_a   1.000
_cell.length_b   1.000
_cell.length_c   1.000
_cell.angle_alpha   90.00
_cell.angle_beta   90.00
_cell.angle_gamma   90.00
#
_symmetry.space_group_name_H-M   'P 1'
#
loop_
_entity.id
_entity.type
_entity.pdbx_description
1 polymer ?
#
loop_
_entity_poly.entity_id
_entity_poly.type
_entity_poly.pdbx_seq_one_letter_code
_entity_poly.pdbx_strand_id
1 'polypeptide(L)'
;MNKFKTGREKNLQLFFGKSLIKNIKICDIYRFNGNLNKDDYSLACELLSNPISQQVFSKKNTEKILKKFGNFSWILEIGYLPGVTDNLGNTATEIICEKLNLNQNDFKIRSSQLYLLLTSNKSIISDVAKECSNSLVNKITLKSFKEFVKDKNNLLEQRTDSLENKYITKSVNLNLSELSLKKIAKEGIKDEKGKRRGTLGLDVQSLKAIKGYFDIKGRKPRDIEIETLAQTWSEHCKHKIFSSRIDNVKKGLFDTYIKGATREIIKKRKDNFCVSLFSDNAGGISFDKNWVVCHKVETHNTPSALDPFGGALTGIIGVNRDCIGFGKGAKPIANTYGFCFSNPNK
;
A
#
# COMPACT_ATOMS: atom_id res chain seq x y z
N MET A 1 0.87 8.23 -24.19
CA MET A 1 -0.50 7.84 -24.58
C MET A 1 -0.46 6.66 -25.53
N ASN A 2 -1.32 5.65 -25.37
CA ASN A 2 -1.33 4.47 -26.25
C ASN A 2 -1.87 4.80 -27.66
N LYS A 3 -1.13 4.41 -28.71
CA LYS A 3 -1.52 4.59 -30.12
C LYS A 3 -2.75 3.76 -30.49
N PHE A 4 -2.85 2.56 -29.93
CA PHE A 4 -3.96 1.66 -30.16
C PHE A 4 -4.91 1.65 -28.98
N LYS A 5 -6.12 1.12 -29.19
CA LYS A 5 -7.10 1.00 -28.12
C LYS A 5 -6.73 -0.14 -27.19
N THR A 6 -6.51 0.16 -25.92
CA THR A 6 -6.04 -0.84 -24.94
C THR A 6 -7.18 -1.75 -24.48
N GLY A 7 -6.83 -2.91 -23.89
CA GLY A 7 -7.82 -3.78 -23.24
C GLY A 7 -8.59 -3.06 -22.14
N ARG A 8 -7.91 -2.23 -21.34
CA ARG A 8 -8.53 -1.41 -20.30
C ARG A 8 -9.55 -0.41 -20.86
N GLU A 9 -9.20 0.28 -21.94
CA GLU A 9 -10.12 1.20 -22.64
C GLU A 9 -11.37 0.47 -23.16
N LYS A 10 -11.19 -0.73 -23.74
CA LYS A 10 -12.32 -1.56 -24.21
C LYS A 10 -13.19 -2.05 -23.05
N ASN A 11 -12.59 -2.53 -21.96
CA ASN A 11 -13.29 -3.06 -20.81
C ASN A 11 -14.14 -1.99 -20.11
N LEU A 12 -13.60 -0.79 -19.91
CA LEU A 12 -14.37 0.32 -19.30
C LEU A 12 -15.58 0.70 -20.16
N GLN A 13 -15.44 0.75 -21.49
CA GLN A 13 -16.59 1.00 -22.36
C GLN A 13 -17.61 -0.14 -22.38
N LEU A 14 -17.17 -1.38 -22.24
CA LEU A 14 -18.09 -2.53 -22.15
C LEU A 14 -18.84 -2.51 -20.81
N PHE A 15 -18.12 -2.31 -19.72
CA PHE A 15 -18.65 -2.28 -18.35
C PHE A 15 -19.69 -1.16 -18.16
N PHE A 16 -19.37 0.05 -18.59
CA PHE A 16 -20.26 1.21 -18.46
C PHE A 16 -21.23 1.40 -19.64
N GLY A 17 -21.07 0.65 -20.73
CA GLY A 17 -21.87 0.77 -21.94
C GLY A 17 -21.26 1.71 -23.00
N LYS A 18 -21.11 1.17 -24.22
CA LYS A 18 -20.50 1.87 -25.37
C LYS A 18 -21.29 3.10 -25.83
N SER A 19 -22.59 3.14 -25.56
CA SER A 19 -23.45 4.29 -25.87
C SER A 19 -23.20 5.48 -24.94
N LEU A 20 -22.82 5.20 -23.68
CA LEU A 20 -22.54 6.22 -22.66
C LEU A 20 -21.12 6.78 -22.80
N ILE A 21 -20.12 5.92 -23.00
CA ILE A 21 -18.73 6.32 -23.25
C ILE A 21 -18.41 6.12 -24.73
N LYS A 22 -18.63 7.15 -25.55
CA LYS A 22 -18.42 7.09 -27.02
C LYS A 22 -16.95 6.94 -27.38
N ASN A 23 -16.05 7.60 -26.65
CA ASN A 23 -14.61 7.49 -26.81
C ASN A 23 -13.91 7.58 -25.45
N ILE A 24 -12.82 6.82 -25.30
CA ILE A 24 -11.96 6.86 -24.12
C ILE A 24 -10.51 6.69 -24.53
N LYS A 25 -9.63 7.50 -23.93
CA LYS A 25 -8.19 7.31 -24.00
C LYS A 25 -7.57 7.42 -22.62
N ILE A 26 -6.63 6.52 -22.33
CA ILE A 26 -5.89 6.50 -21.08
C ILE A 26 -4.42 6.84 -21.38
N CYS A 27 -3.89 7.78 -20.61
CA CYS A 27 -2.51 8.23 -20.69
C CYS A 27 -1.84 8.10 -19.33
N ASP A 28 -0.65 7.51 -19.31
CA ASP A 28 0.26 7.65 -18.19
C ASP A 28 0.93 9.03 -18.30
N ILE A 29 0.97 9.75 -17.18
CA ILE A 29 1.57 11.08 -17.08
C ILE A 29 2.72 11.01 -16.10
N TYR A 30 3.87 11.54 -16.52
CA TYR A 30 5.06 11.72 -15.69
C TYR A 30 5.34 13.22 -15.59
N ARG A 31 5.34 13.76 -14.37
CA ARG A 31 5.61 15.18 -14.09
C ARG A 31 6.94 15.34 -13.38
N PHE A 32 7.83 16.12 -13.97
CA PHE A 32 9.15 16.36 -13.44
C PHE A 32 9.10 17.61 -12.55
N ASN A 33 9.72 17.57 -11.37
CA ASN A 33 9.83 18.75 -10.49
C ASN A 33 10.90 19.77 -10.95
N GLY A 34 11.83 19.34 -11.80
CA GLY A 34 12.88 20.17 -12.40
C GLY A 34 12.75 20.28 -13.92
N ASN A 35 13.40 21.30 -14.48
CA ASN A 35 13.52 21.45 -15.92
C ASN A 35 14.69 20.62 -16.45
N LEU A 36 14.47 19.92 -17.56
CA LEU A 36 15.53 19.28 -18.35
C LEU A 36 15.84 20.16 -19.57
N ASN A 37 17.09 20.12 -20.04
CA ASN A 37 17.41 20.72 -21.33
C ASN A 37 16.69 19.95 -22.46
N LYS A 38 16.78 20.45 -23.70
CA LYS A 38 16.03 19.87 -24.84
C LYS A 38 16.39 18.41 -25.11
N ASP A 39 17.67 18.06 -25.01
CA ASP A 39 18.19 16.75 -25.37
C ASP A 39 17.88 15.73 -24.25
N ASP A 40 18.11 16.12 -23.00
CA ASP A 40 17.74 15.35 -21.80
C ASP A 40 16.24 15.10 -21.73
N TYR A 41 15.42 16.11 -22.07
CA TYR A 41 13.97 15.94 -22.14
C TYR A 41 13.56 14.94 -23.21
N SER A 42 14.21 14.97 -24.38
CA SER A 42 13.95 14.02 -25.46
C SER A 42 14.30 12.60 -25.03
N LEU A 43 15.49 12.42 -24.44
CA LEU A 43 15.95 11.14 -23.93
C LEU A 43 15.04 10.61 -22.81
N ALA A 44 14.60 11.48 -21.89
CA ALA A 44 13.67 11.09 -20.84
C ALA A 44 12.31 10.64 -21.41
N CYS A 45 11.80 11.30 -22.45
CA CYS A 45 10.58 10.87 -23.13
C CYS A 45 10.74 9.50 -23.80
N GLU A 46 11.90 9.22 -24.38
CA GLU A 46 12.21 7.93 -24.99
C GLU A 46 12.27 6.81 -23.95
N LEU A 47 12.94 7.04 -22.82
CA LEU A 47 13.04 6.05 -21.73
C LEU A 47 11.70 5.75 -21.07
N LEU A 48 10.83 6.75 -20.94
CA LEU A 48 9.55 6.63 -20.25
C LEU A 48 8.39 6.23 -21.18
N SER A 49 8.66 5.93 -22.45
CA SER A 49 7.62 5.51 -23.38
C SER A 49 8.06 4.39 -24.29
N ASN A 50 7.11 3.53 -24.67
CA ASN A 50 7.35 2.54 -25.71
C ASN A 50 7.04 3.17 -27.08
N PRO A 51 8.04 3.43 -27.95
CA PRO A 51 7.81 4.15 -29.20
C PRO A 51 6.99 3.35 -30.22
N ILE A 52 6.81 2.04 -30.05
CA ILE A 52 5.97 1.21 -30.92
C ILE A 52 4.51 1.40 -30.54
N SER A 53 4.16 1.20 -29.27
CA SER A 53 2.77 1.18 -28.79
C SER A 53 2.26 2.52 -28.26
N GLN A 54 3.16 3.46 -27.95
CA GLN A 54 2.83 4.74 -27.33
C GLN A 54 3.34 5.92 -28.14
N GLN A 55 2.67 7.06 -27.97
CA GLN A 55 3.06 8.35 -28.49
C GLN A 55 3.23 9.32 -27.33
N VAL A 56 4.36 10.03 -27.33
CA VAL A 56 4.70 11.05 -26.32
C VAL A 56 3.80 12.25 -26.50
N PHE A 57 3.08 12.57 -25.44
CA PHE A 57 2.17 13.70 -25.33
C PHE A 57 2.83 14.77 -24.46
N SER A 58 3.15 15.92 -25.05
CA SER A 58 3.86 17.04 -24.42
C SER A 58 3.19 18.37 -24.76
N LYS A 59 3.49 19.43 -23.99
CA LYS A 59 2.95 20.79 -24.23
C LYS A 59 3.13 21.28 -25.68
N LYS A 60 4.16 20.82 -26.40
CA LYS A 60 4.46 21.23 -27.78
C LYS A 60 3.59 20.55 -28.84
N ASN A 61 3.05 19.37 -28.56
CA ASN A 61 2.34 18.55 -29.55
C ASN A 61 0.93 18.12 -29.10
N THR A 62 0.47 18.59 -27.94
CA THR A 62 -0.84 18.29 -27.34
C THR A 62 -1.98 18.38 -28.35
N GLU A 63 -2.19 19.54 -28.97
CA GLU A 63 -3.37 19.76 -29.84
C GLU A 63 -3.38 18.82 -31.04
N LYS A 64 -2.23 18.69 -31.71
CA LYS A 64 -2.06 17.79 -32.87
C LYS A 64 -2.33 16.34 -32.48
N ILE A 65 -1.81 15.92 -31.33
CA ILE A 65 -1.99 14.56 -30.83
C ILE A 65 -3.45 14.33 -30.46
N LEU A 66 -4.09 15.19 -29.67
CA LEU A 66 -5.48 14.98 -29.26
C LEU A 66 -6.43 14.93 -30.45
N LYS A 67 -6.26 15.80 -31.46
CA LYS A 67 -7.05 15.77 -32.70
C LYS A 67 -6.98 14.42 -33.41
N LYS A 68 -5.83 13.72 -33.38
CA LYS A 68 -5.64 12.40 -34.01
C LYS A 68 -6.46 11.30 -33.35
N PHE A 69 -6.69 11.37 -32.04
CA PHE A 69 -7.38 10.32 -31.28
C PHE A 69 -8.89 10.56 -31.11
N GLY A 70 -9.38 11.66 -31.67
CA GLY A 70 -10.79 12.02 -31.69
C GLY A 70 -11.15 13.12 -30.70
N ASN A 71 -12.44 13.37 -30.59
CA ASN A 71 -12.97 14.40 -29.71
C ASN A 71 -13.16 13.85 -28.30
N PHE A 72 -13.01 14.73 -27.30
CA PHE A 72 -13.27 14.44 -25.90
C PHE A 72 -14.05 15.60 -25.28
N SER A 73 -14.88 15.30 -24.29
CA SER A 73 -15.65 16.29 -23.54
C SER A 73 -15.13 16.50 -22.12
N TRP A 74 -14.49 15.49 -21.54
CA TRP A 74 -14.06 15.48 -20.15
C TRP A 74 -12.67 14.90 -19.96
N ILE A 75 -12.02 15.34 -18.88
CA ILE A 75 -10.76 14.81 -18.43
C ILE A 75 -10.84 14.48 -16.95
N LEU A 76 -10.45 13.26 -16.64
CA LEU A 76 -10.39 12.72 -15.30
C LEU A 76 -8.94 12.32 -15.05
N GLU A 77 -8.28 12.98 -14.10
CA GLU A 77 -6.96 12.59 -13.64
C GLU A 77 -7.03 11.90 -12.29
N ILE A 78 -6.33 10.78 -12.17
CA ILE A 78 -6.18 9.98 -10.96
C ILE A 78 -4.69 9.98 -10.61
N GLY A 79 -4.32 10.75 -9.59
CA GLY A 79 -2.97 10.80 -9.03
C GLY A 79 -2.95 10.32 -7.58
N TYR A 80 -1.78 10.26 -6.96
CA TYR A 80 -1.64 9.91 -5.55
C TYR A 80 -1.92 11.10 -4.61
N LEU A 81 -2.50 10.83 -3.43
CA LEU A 81 -2.64 11.82 -2.37
C LEU A 81 -1.25 12.23 -1.82
N PRO A 82 -1.10 13.47 -1.31
CA PRO A 82 0.14 13.87 -0.63
C PRO A 82 0.51 12.90 0.50
N GLY A 83 1.78 12.50 0.57
CA GLY A 83 2.29 11.54 1.56
C GLY A 83 2.12 10.06 1.19
N VAL A 84 1.40 9.74 0.10
CA VAL A 84 1.34 8.38 -0.43
C VAL A 84 2.56 8.09 -1.31
N THR A 85 3.10 6.88 -1.21
CA THR A 85 4.25 6.46 -2.02
C THR A 85 3.83 6.20 -3.47
N ASP A 86 4.49 6.89 -4.39
CA ASP A 86 4.32 6.75 -5.83
C ASP A 86 5.43 5.88 -6.41
N ASN A 87 5.22 4.55 -6.43
CA ASN A 87 6.25 3.60 -6.87
C ASN A 87 6.65 3.78 -8.35
N LEU A 88 5.69 4.11 -9.21
CA LEU A 88 5.96 4.36 -10.63
C LEU A 88 6.76 5.64 -10.83
N GLY A 89 6.40 6.71 -10.11
CA GLY A 89 7.15 7.97 -10.09
C GLY A 89 8.58 7.78 -9.55
N ASN A 90 8.75 7.00 -8.48
CA ASN A 90 10.07 6.67 -7.93
C ASN A 90 10.93 5.88 -8.93
N THR A 91 10.38 4.83 -9.53
CA THR A 91 11.11 4.04 -10.54
C THR A 91 11.49 4.89 -11.76
N ALA A 92 10.56 5.73 -12.24
CA ALA A 92 10.85 6.67 -13.31
C ALA A 92 11.96 7.67 -12.91
N THR A 93 11.94 8.14 -11.67
CA THR A 93 12.99 9.01 -11.12
C THR A 93 14.35 8.32 -11.15
N GLU A 94 14.42 7.08 -10.66
CA GLU A 94 15.65 6.29 -10.66
C GLU A 94 16.22 6.14 -12.08
N ILE A 95 15.39 5.71 -13.05
CA ILE A 95 15.77 5.55 -14.45
C ILE A 95 16.37 6.84 -15.04
N ILE A 96 15.69 7.97 -14.82
CA ILE A 96 16.12 9.25 -15.38
C ILE A 96 17.36 9.79 -14.68
N CYS A 97 17.41 9.72 -13.35
CA CYS A 97 18.56 10.17 -12.58
C CYS A 97 19.82 9.35 -12.89
N GLU A 98 19.71 8.03 -13.02
CA GLU A 98 20.83 7.17 -13.40
C GLU A 98 21.30 7.47 -14.81
N LYS A 99 20.38 7.61 -15.78
CA LYS A 99 20.78 7.88 -17.17
C LYS A 99 21.44 9.25 -17.34
N LEU A 100 20.92 10.27 -16.67
CA LEU A 100 21.32 11.66 -16.84
C LEU A 100 22.31 12.14 -15.77
N ASN A 101 22.76 11.25 -14.87
CA ASN A 101 23.62 11.58 -13.73
C ASN A 101 23.06 12.72 -12.84
N LEU A 102 21.74 12.70 -12.59
CA LEU A 102 21.08 13.67 -11.72
C LEU A 102 20.99 13.16 -10.28
N ASN A 103 20.98 14.08 -9.32
CA ASN A 103 20.74 13.76 -7.92
C ASN A 103 19.25 13.49 -7.68
N GLN A 104 18.92 12.30 -7.15
CA GLN A 104 17.55 11.91 -6.83
C GLN A 104 16.89 12.78 -5.73
N ASN A 105 17.66 13.51 -4.94
CA ASN A 105 17.10 14.45 -3.96
C ASN A 105 16.57 15.72 -4.62
N ASP A 106 17.17 16.12 -5.74
CA ASP A 106 16.85 17.37 -6.43
C ASP A 106 15.84 17.15 -7.57
N PHE A 107 15.90 15.97 -8.20
CA PHE A 107 15.00 15.58 -9.29
C PHE A 107 14.07 14.44 -8.86
N LYS A 108 12.76 14.67 -8.98
CA LYS A 108 11.67 13.73 -8.68
C LYS A 108 10.63 13.75 -9.79
N ILE A 109 10.15 12.57 -10.14
CA ILE A 109 9.04 12.36 -11.06
C ILE A 109 7.81 11.91 -10.26
N ARG A 110 6.67 12.52 -10.54
CA ARG A 110 5.36 12.05 -10.07
C ARG A 110 4.57 11.44 -11.22
N SER A 111 3.96 10.31 -10.98
CA SER A 111 3.09 9.60 -11.91
C SER A 111 1.61 9.87 -11.63
N SER A 112 0.80 9.81 -12.68
CA SER A 112 -0.65 9.76 -12.58
C SER A 112 -1.25 9.17 -13.85
N GLN A 113 -2.54 8.84 -13.81
CA GLN A 113 -3.30 8.39 -14.96
C GLN A 113 -4.33 9.43 -15.39
N LEU A 114 -4.32 9.76 -16.68
CA LEU A 114 -5.23 10.69 -17.30
C LEU A 114 -6.22 9.94 -18.20
N TYR A 115 -7.49 10.17 -17.98
CA TYR A 115 -8.60 9.61 -18.73
C TYR A 115 -9.25 10.73 -19.55
N LEU A 116 -9.16 10.61 -20.86
CA LEU A 116 -9.83 11.48 -21.81
C LEU A 116 -11.14 10.78 -22.21
N LEU A 117 -12.28 11.40 -21.94
CA LEU A 117 -13.60 10.80 -22.08
C LEU A 117 -14.47 11.61 -23.03
N LEU A 118 -15.16 10.94 -23.95
CA LEU A 118 -16.26 11.50 -24.73
C LEU A 118 -17.57 10.91 -24.24
N THR A 119 -18.28 11.69 -23.44
CA THR A 119 -19.60 11.38 -22.89
C THR A 119 -20.43 12.66 -22.76
N SER A 120 -21.73 12.54 -22.98
CA SER A 120 -22.73 13.56 -22.66
C SER A 120 -23.30 13.41 -21.24
N ASN A 121 -23.13 12.23 -20.63
CA ASN A 121 -23.60 11.96 -19.27
C ASN A 121 -22.50 12.29 -18.25
N LYS A 122 -22.77 13.23 -17.34
CA LYS A 122 -21.83 13.58 -16.26
C LYS A 122 -21.74 12.51 -15.16
N SER A 123 -22.80 11.74 -14.91
CA SER A 123 -22.80 10.72 -13.85
C SER A 123 -21.76 9.64 -14.12
N ILE A 124 -21.63 9.22 -15.38
CA ILE A 124 -20.70 8.16 -15.79
C ILE A 124 -19.24 8.52 -15.48
N ILE A 125 -18.89 9.80 -15.43
CA ILE A 125 -17.53 10.24 -15.14
C ILE A 125 -17.20 9.96 -13.67
N SER A 126 -18.16 10.21 -12.78
CA SER A 126 -18.04 9.89 -11.35
C SER A 126 -17.93 8.38 -11.15
N ASP A 127 -18.70 7.60 -11.89
CA ASP A 127 -18.68 6.14 -11.79
C ASP A 127 -17.36 5.55 -12.31
N VAL A 128 -16.85 6.05 -13.45
CA VAL A 128 -15.50 5.71 -13.95
C VAL A 128 -14.43 6.08 -12.93
N ALA A 129 -14.55 7.25 -12.28
CA ALA A 129 -13.60 7.69 -11.27
C ALA A 129 -13.60 6.77 -10.05
N LYS A 130 -14.78 6.38 -9.55
CA LYS A 130 -14.91 5.43 -8.44
C LYS A 130 -14.34 4.05 -8.78
N GLU A 131 -14.59 3.56 -9.99
CA GLU A 131 -14.09 2.26 -10.45
C GLU A 131 -12.56 2.26 -10.64
N CYS A 132 -12.00 3.37 -11.10
CA CYS A 132 -10.57 3.44 -11.45
C CYS A 132 -9.67 3.99 -10.35
N SER A 133 -10.20 4.40 -9.19
CA SER A 133 -9.42 4.99 -8.11
C SER A 133 -9.73 4.34 -6.77
N ASN A 134 -8.77 4.43 -5.85
CA ASN A 134 -8.97 4.11 -4.46
C ASN A 134 -8.94 5.42 -3.65
N SER A 135 -10.06 5.75 -3.00
CA SER A 135 -10.22 7.01 -2.25
C SER A 135 -9.28 7.16 -1.05
N LEU A 136 -8.69 6.06 -0.57
CA LEU A 136 -7.70 6.08 0.52
C LEU A 136 -6.33 6.57 0.05
N VAL A 137 -6.01 6.43 -1.24
CA VAL A 137 -4.66 6.68 -1.77
C VAL A 137 -4.62 7.63 -2.96
N ASN A 138 -5.75 7.82 -3.65
CA ASN A 138 -5.82 8.62 -4.87
C ASN A 138 -6.55 9.94 -4.68
N LYS A 139 -6.03 10.97 -5.35
CA LYS A 139 -6.69 12.24 -5.59
C LYS A 139 -7.27 12.24 -7.00
N ILE A 140 -8.51 12.67 -7.10
CA ILE A 140 -9.24 12.77 -8.37
C ILE A 140 -9.35 14.24 -8.77
N THR A 141 -9.00 14.55 -10.02
CA THR A 141 -9.20 15.88 -10.61
C THR A 141 -10.05 15.75 -11.87
N LEU A 142 -11.18 16.47 -11.90
CA LEU A 142 -12.09 16.50 -13.03
C LEU A 142 -12.11 17.91 -13.64
N LYS A 143 -11.88 18.00 -14.95
CA LYS A 143 -12.03 19.24 -15.73
C LYS A 143 -12.78 18.96 -17.03
N SER A 144 -13.41 19.97 -17.62
CA SER A 144 -13.86 19.85 -19.02
C SER A 144 -12.65 19.81 -19.95
N PHE A 145 -12.81 19.16 -21.11
CA PHE A 145 -11.74 19.10 -22.10
C PHE A 145 -11.35 20.50 -22.62
N LYS A 146 -12.33 21.42 -22.73
CA LYS A 146 -12.08 22.80 -23.15
C LYS A 146 -11.20 23.55 -22.15
N GLU A 147 -11.45 23.41 -20.86
CA GLU A 147 -10.64 24.03 -19.81
C GLU A 147 -9.21 23.48 -19.80
N PHE A 148 -9.05 22.17 -19.97
CA PHE A 148 -7.72 21.55 -20.02
C PHE A 148 -6.84 22.10 -21.15
N VAL A 149 -7.42 22.23 -22.36
CA VAL A 149 -6.69 22.79 -23.50
C VAL A 149 -6.37 24.27 -23.26
N LYS A 150 -7.29 25.05 -22.67
CA LYS A 150 -7.10 26.47 -22.36
C LYS A 150 -6.04 26.72 -21.29
N ASP A 151 -5.99 25.88 -20.26
CA ASP A 151 -5.05 25.96 -19.12
C ASP A 151 -3.65 25.39 -19.46
N LYS A 152 -3.30 25.35 -20.76
CA LYS A 152 -2.03 24.81 -21.29
C LYS A 152 -1.65 23.42 -20.72
N ASN A 153 -2.66 22.59 -20.44
CA ASN A 153 -2.52 21.25 -19.85
C ASN A 153 -1.92 21.24 -18.44
N ASN A 154 -2.03 22.33 -17.67
CA ASN A 154 -1.70 22.32 -16.25
C ASN A 154 -2.80 21.58 -15.49
N LEU A 155 -2.52 20.32 -15.15
CA LEU A 155 -3.29 19.57 -14.17
C LEU A 155 -2.41 19.27 -12.98
N LEU A 156 -2.95 19.54 -11.78
CA LEU A 156 -2.31 19.46 -10.47
C LEU A 156 -1.06 20.35 -10.32
N GLU A 157 -1.16 21.40 -9.50
CA GLU A 157 0.01 22.11 -8.98
C GLU A 157 0.91 21.13 -8.22
N GLN A 158 2.19 21.14 -8.56
CA GLN A 158 3.22 20.50 -7.76
C GLN A 158 3.41 21.30 -6.48
N ARG A 159 2.68 20.96 -5.42
CA ARG A 159 3.15 21.36 -4.09
C ARG A 159 4.32 20.47 -3.71
N THR A 160 5.51 20.93 -4.03
CA THR A 160 6.74 20.55 -3.34
C THR A 160 6.77 21.28 -2.00
N ASP A 161 5.80 21.01 -1.13
CA ASP A 161 5.93 21.45 0.24
C ASP A 161 7.03 20.58 0.84
N SER A 162 8.23 21.14 0.98
CA SER A 162 9.29 20.56 1.78
C SER A 162 8.77 20.49 3.21
N LEU A 163 8.27 19.33 3.62
CA LEU A 163 7.97 19.09 5.02
C LEU A 163 9.30 19.13 5.77
N GLU A 164 9.52 20.16 6.59
CA GLU A 164 10.60 20.12 7.56
C GLU A 164 10.39 18.90 8.45
N ASN A 165 11.35 17.96 8.44
CA ASN A 165 11.31 16.79 9.30
C ASN A 165 11.53 17.23 10.76
N LYS A 166 10.46 17.60 11.45
CA LYS A 166 10.46 17.85 12.89
C LYS A 166 10.22 16.54 13.62
N TYR A 167 11.28 15.96 14.16
CA TYR A 167 11.21 14.77 15.01
C TYR A 167 10.78 15.16 16.42
N ILE A 168 9.49 15.42 16.61
CA ILE A 168 8.94 15.84 17.89
C ILE A 168 8.36 14.61 18.60
N THR A 169 9.09 14.10 19.61
CA THR A 169 8.55 13.10 20.54
C THR A 169 7.90 13.80 21.72
N LYS A 170 6.74 13.32 22.16
CA LYS A 170 5.96 13.96 23.23
C LYS A 170 5.94 13.12 24.49
N SER A 171 6.20 13.74 25.64
CA SER A 171 5.95 13.09 26.93
C SER A 171 4.44 12.93 27.17
N VAL A 172 4.02 11.73 27.56
CA VAL A 172 2.62 11.39 27.83
C VAL A 172 2.40 11.15 29.32
N ASN A 173 1.43 11.85 29.91
CA ASN A 173 1.03 11.61 31.29
C ASN A 173 0.04 10.44 31.36
N LEU A 174 0.41 9.36 32.06
CA LEU A 174 -0.49 8.24 32.36
C LEU A 174 -0.99 8.24 33.82
N ASN A 175 -0.60 9.22 34.64
CA ASN A 175 -1.18 9.45 35.97
C ASN A 175 -2.55 10.13 35.81
N LEU A 176 -3.53 9.38 35.31
CA LEU A 176 -4.87 9.87 34.98
C LEU A 176 -5.95 8.92 35.52
N SER A 177 -7.18 9.42 35.60
CA SER A 177 -8.35 8.60 35.93
C SER A 177 -8.56 7.49 34.90
N GLU A 178 -9.23 6.41 35.30
CA GLU A 178 -9.52 5.29 34.40
C GLU A 178 -10.31 5.72 33.16
N LEU A 179 -11.28 6.64 33.30
CA LEU A 179 -12.02 7.22 32.18
C LEU A 179 -11.08 7.88 31.16
N SER A 180 -10.08 8.60 31.64
CA SER A 180 -9.10 9.29 30.80
C SER A 180 -8.16 8.30 30.10
N LEU A 181 -7.77 7.22 30.79
CA LEU A 181 -6.99 6.13 30.20
C LEU A 181 -7.78 5.40 29.11
N LYS A 182 -9.07 5.11 29.34
CA LYS A 182 -9.98 4.55 28.32
C LYS A 182 -10.07 5.45 27.08
N LYS A 183 -10.11 6.77 27.30
CA LYS A 183 -10.11 7.75 26.20
C LYS A 183 -8.80 7.72 25.41
N ILE A 184 -7.65 7.67 26.08
CA ILE A 184 -6.35 7.54 25.40
C ILE A 184 -6.25 6.22 24.63
N ALA A 185 -6.69 5.11 25.21
CA ALA A 185 -6.72 3.81 24.57
C ALA A 185 -7.53 3.82 23.25
N LYS A 186 -8.75 4.37 23.29
CA LYS A 186 -9.69 4.36 22.17
C LYS A 186 -9.40 5.41 21.11
N GLU A 187 -9.00 6.62 21.51
CA GLU A 187 -8.84 7.75 20.60
C GLU A 187 -7.38 8.01 20.24
N GLY A 188 -6.42 7.52 21.03
CA GLY A 188 -5.00 7.76 20.81
C GLY A 188 -4.41 8.90 21.62
N ILE A 189 -3.14 9.18 21.35
CA ILE A 189 -2.43 10.33 21.91
C ILE A 189 -2.75 11.58 21.06
N LYS A 190 -2.80 12.75 21.70
CA LYS A 190 -3.03 14.02 20.99
C LYS A 190 -1.74 14.51 20.33
N ASP A 191 -1.83 14.93 19.08
CA ASP A 191 -0.79 15.66 18.36
C ASP A 191 -0.56 17.08 18.92
N GLU A 192 0.28 17.86 18.24
CA GLU A 192 0.59 19.25 18.59
C GLU A 192 -0.60 20.20 18.46
N LYS A 193 -1.52 19.90 17.55
CA LYS A 193 -2.76 20.66 17.33
C LYS A 193 -3.89 20.21 18.26
N GLY A 194 -3.59 19.30 19.19
CA GLY A 194 -4.56 18.75 20.14
C GLY A 194 -5.50 17.70 19.55
N LYS A 195 -5.31 17.29 18.28
CA LYS A 195 -6.11 16.27 17.60
C LYS A 195 -5.61 14.88 17.96
N ARG A 196 -6.54 13.95 18.18
CA ARG A 196 -6.27 12.55 18.52
C ARG A 196 -5.77 11.78 17.29
N ARG A 197 -4.68 11.01 17.43
CA ARG A 197 -4.00 10.30 16.33
C ARG A 197 -4.57 8.92 15.98
N GLY A 198 -5.67 8.49 16.61
CA GLY A 198 -6.31 7.21 16.35
C GLY A 198 -6.03 6.17 17.42
N THR A 199 -6.83 5.11 17.42
CA THR A 199 -6.83 4.10 18.50
C THR A 199 -5.46 3.46 18.74
N LEU A 200 -5.12 3.25 20.01
CA LEU A 200 -3.96 2.44 20.41
C LEU A 200 -4.32 0.96 20.53
N GLY A 201 -5.61 0.61 20.66
CA GLY A 201 -6.02 -0.78 20.87
C GLY A 201 -5.52 -1.42 22.19
N LEU A 202 -5.06 -0.60 23.15
CA LEU A 202 -4.64 -1.04 24.47
C LEU A 202 -5.81 -1.04 25.45
N ASP A 203 -5.91 -2.05 26.31
CA ASP A 203 -6.81 -1.98 27.46
C ASP A 203 -6.22 -1.14 28.61
N VAL A 204 -7.04 -0.83 29.61
CA VAL A 204 -6.63 -0.01 30.76
C VAL A 204 -5.51 -0.67 31.57
N GLN A 205 -5.52 -1.99 31.72
CA GLN A 205 -4.48 -2.70 32.47
C GLN A 205 -3.14 -2.65 31.74
N SER A 206 -3.15 -2.77 30.41
CA SER A 206 -1.97 -2.54 29.59
C SER A 206 -1.40 -1.12 29.82
N LEU A 207 -2.23 -0.08 29.84
CA LEU A 207 -1.78 1.28 30.13
C LEU A 207 -1.27 1.45 31.57
N LYS A 208 -1.90 0.79 32.56
CA LYS A 208 -1.42 0.77 33.96
C LYS A 208 -0.06 0.05 34.09
N ALA A 209 0.16 -1.03 33.34
CA ALA A 209 1.43 -1.75 33.32
C ALA A 209 2.54 -0.89 32.70
N ILE A 210 2.26 -0.21 31.58
CA ILE A 210 3.18 0.76 30.97
C ILE A 210 3.54 1.86 31.98
N LYS A 211 2.53 2.46 32.63
CA LYS A 211 2.71 3.46 33.68
C LYS A 211 3.63 2.93 34.79
N GLY A 212 3.35 1.74 35.34
CA GLY A 212 4.15 1.15 36.41
C GLY A 212 5.62 0.95 36.02
N TYR A 213 5.90 0.49 34.81
CA TYR A 213 7.27 0.38 34.31
C TYR A 213 7.99 1.73 34.26
N PHE A 214 7.32 2.77 33.76
CA PHE A 214 7.89 4.09 33.62
C PHE A 214 8.02 4.85 34.95
N ASP A 215 7.14 4.58 35.92
CA ASP A 215 7.25 5.06 37.30
C ASP A 215 8.55 4.51 37.94
N ILE A 216 8.87 3.22 37.75
CA ILE A 216 10.14 2.61 38.20
C ILE A 216 11.35 3.27 37.52
N LYS A 217 11.22 3.64 36.24
CA LYS A 217 12.28 4.36 35.49
C LYS A 217 12.41 5.83 35.89
N GLY A 218 11.53 6.35 36.75
CA GLY A 218 11.57 7.74 37.19
C GLY A 218 11.23 8.76 36.10
N ARG A 219 10.53 8.35 35.02
CA ARG A 219 10.16 9.28 33.94
C ARG A 219 8.83 8.91 33.30
N LYS A 220 8.19 9.87 32.64
CA LYS A 220 7.01 9.59 31.81
C LYS A 220 7.38 8.84 30.52
N PRO A 221 6.48 8.00 29.99
CA PRO A 221 6.64 7.45 28.64
C PRO A 221 6.61 8.55 27.58
N ARG A 222 7.31 8.31 26.48
CA ARG A 222 7.13 9.04 25.22
C ARG A 222 6.01 8.41 24.41
N ASP A 223 5.40 9.20 23.55
CA ASP A 223 4.32 8.77 22.68
C ASP A 223 4.72 7.61 21.75
N ILE A 224 5.91 7.67 21.15
CA ILE A 224 6.45 6.59 20.31
C ILE A 224 6.68 5.28 21.09
N GLU A 225 7.03 5.35 22.38
CA GLU A 225 7.20 4.17 23.23
C GLU A 225 5.85 3.49 23.48
N ILE A 226 4.80 4.28 23.73
CA ILE A 226 3.44 3.76 23.90
C ILE A 226 2.93 3.16 22.59
N GLU A 227 3.14 3.82 21.45
CA GLU A 227 2.71 3.29 20.15
C GLU A 227 3.44 2.00 19.78
N THR A 228 4.73 1.89 20.09
CA THR A 228 5.50 0.66 19.90
C THR A 228 4.93 -0.50 20.74
N LEU A 229 4.61 -0.24 22.01
CA LEU A 229 3.98 -1.23 22.89
C LEU A 229 2.57 -1.59 22.42
N ALA A 230 1.80 -0.61 21.95
CA ALA A 230 0.48 -0.83 21.37
C ALA A 230 0.52 -1.81 20.18
N GLN A 231 1.48 -1.64 19.25
CA GLN A 231 1.63 -2.56 18.12
C GLN A 231 2.08 -3.96 18.57
N THR A 232 3.08 -4.04 19.45
CA THR A 232 3.67 -5.32 19.87
C THR A 232 2.78 -6.12 20.83
N TRP A 233 1.89 -5.47 21.59
CA TRP A 233 0.94 -6.11 22.50
C TRP A 233 -0.48 -6.25 21.91
N SER A 234 -0.65 -5.86 20.65
CA SER A 234 -1.87 -6.10 19.88
C SER A 234 -2.18 -7.59 19.79
N GLU A 235 -3.44 -7.94 19.53
CA GLU A 235 -3.79 -9.35 19.34
C GLU A 235 -3.08 -9.97 18.14
N HIS A 236 -2.97 -9.20 17.05
CA HIS A 236 -2.31 -9.65 15.82
C HIS A 236 -0.85 -10.07 16.05
N CYS A 237 -0.11 -9.34 16.92
CA CYS A 237 1.30 -9.63 17.17
C CYS A 237 1.51 -10.63 18.32
N LYS A 238 0.74 -10.51 19.40
CA LYS A 238 0.99 -11.30 20.62
C LYS A 238 0.24 -12.63 20.64
N HIS A 239 -0.78 -12.80 19.79
CA HIS A 239 -1.64 -13.98 19.75
C HIS A 239 -2.16 -14.35 21.14
N LYS A 240 -2.74 -13.37 21.85
CA LYS A 240 -3.23 -13.51 23.22
C LYS A 240 -4.34 -14.54 23.27
N ILE A 241 -5.24 -14.61 22.30
CA ILE A 241 -6.31 -15.62 22.29
C ILE A 241 -5.70 -17.02 22.26
N PHE A 242 -4.72 -17.25 21.38
CA PHE A 242 -4.07 -18.55 21.21
C PHE A 242 -3.18 -18.95 22.41
N SER A 243 -2.66 -17.97 23.15
CA SER A 243 -1.75 -18.18 24.27
C SER A 243 -2.43 -18.19 25.64
N SER A 244 -3.66 -17.64 25.73
CA SER A 244 -4.37 -17.49 27.00
C SER A 244 -4.90 -18.81 27.52
N ARG A 245 -4.94 -18.94 28.84
CA ARG A 245 -5.60 -20.06 29.51
C ARG A 245 -7.11 -19.90 29.36
N ILE A 246 -7.78 -20.96 28.94
CA ILE A 246 -9.24 -21.08 29.00
C ILE A 246 -9.60 -22.30 29.86
N ASP A 247 -10.87 -22.43 30.25
CA ASP A 247 -11.33 -23.39 31.27
C ASP A 247 -10.67 -24.77 31.17
N ASN A 248 -10.89 -25.46 30.05
CA ASN A 248 -10.37 -26.82 29.81
C ASN A 248 -8.98 -26.85 29.15
N VAL A 249 -8.38 -25.70 28.86
CA VAL A 249 -7.09 -25.61 28.12
C VAL A 249 -6.13 -24.69 28.86
N LYS A 250 -5.52 -25.21 29.92
CA LYS A 250 -4.64 -24.44 30.84
C LYS A 250 -3.32 -23.97 30.21
N LYS A 251 -2.90 -24.53 29.08
CA LYS A 251 -1.68 -24.12 28.35
C LYS A 251 -1.96 -23.23 27.13
N GLY A 252 -3.22 -22.92 26.86
CA GLY A 252 -3.67 -22.20 25.67
C GLY A 252 -3.78 -23.06 24.42
N LEU A 253 -4.53 -22.57 23.44
CA LEU A 253 -4.87 -23.31 22.22
C LEU A 253 -3.63 -23.69 21.40
N PHE A 254 -2.65 -22.78 21.31
CA PHE A 254 -1.45 -23.01 20.53
C PHE A 254 -0.58 -24.14 21.10
N ASP A 255 -0.31 -24.14 22.41
CA ASP A 255 0.52 -25.18 23.00
C ASP A 255 -0.22 -26.52 23.05
N THR A 256 -1.51 -26.51 23.38
CA THR A 256 -2.29 -27.75 23.52
C THR A 256 -2.61 -28.40 22.17
N TYR A 257 -3.15 -27.65 21.21
CA TYR A 257 -3.68 -28.26 19.99
C TYR A 257 -2.74 -28.18 18.79
N ILE A 258 -1.91 -27.13 18.68
CA ILE A 258 -1.00 -27.00 17.54
C ILE A 258 0.36 -27.65 17.86
N LYS A 259 1.05 -27.18 18.91
CA LYS A 259 2.31 -27.81 19.35
C LYS A 259 2.09 -29.21 19.87
N GLY A 260 1.02 -29.46 20.63
CA GLY A 260 0.67 -30.77 21.17
C GLY A 260 0.50 -31.81 20.06
N ALA A 261 -0.36 -31.55 19.06
CA ALA A 261 -0.53 -32.45 17.92
C ALA A 261 0.79 -32.67 17.16
N THR A 262 1.57 -31.61 16.96
CA THR A 262 2.88 -31.69 16.28
C THR A 262 3.86 -32.59 17.05
N ARG A 263 3.94 -32.45 18.38
CA ARG A 263 4.79 -33.30 19.24
C ARG A 263 4.40 -34.78 19.15
N GLU A 264 3.10 -35.08 19.13
CA GLU A 264 2.61 -36.46 19.01
C GLU A 264 2.92 -37.08 17.63
N ILE A 265 2.83 -36.30 16.55
CA ILE A 265 3.25 -36.75 15.22
C ILE A 265 4.75 -37.03 15.20
N ILE A 266 5.57 -36.13 15.75
CA ILE A 266 7.03 -36.30 15.81
C ILE A 266 7.41 -37.57 16.58
N LYS A 267 6.80 -37.81 17.75
CA LYS A 267 7.07 -39.03 18.56
C LYS A 267 6.80 -40.33 17.80
N LYS A 268 5.81 -40.34 16.90
CA LYS A 268 5.44 -41.51 16.09
C LYS A 268 6.34 -41.72 14.88
N ARG A 269 7.14 -40.73 14.50
CA ARG A 269 8.04 -40.77 13.34
C ARG A 269 9.48 -41.03 13.77
N LYS A 270 10.22 -41.78 12.96
CA LYS A 270 11.63 -42.15 13.23
C LYS A 270 12.63 -41.36 12.38
N ASP A 271 12.15 -40.62 11.38
CA ASP A 271 12.97 -39.97 10.36
C ASP A 271 13.42 -38.55 10.72
N ASN A 272 12.99 -38.01 11.87
CA ASN A 272 13.35 -36.70 12.40
C ASN A 272 13.34 -35.58 11.33
N PHE A 273 12.40 -35.65 10.39
CA PHE A 273 12.37 -34.78 9.21
C PHE A 273 11.99 -33.32 9.52
N CYS A 274 11.48 -32.99 10.70
CA CYS A 274 11.18 -31.62 11.09
C CYS A 274 12.46 -30.88 11.50
N VAL A 275 12.84 -29.84 10.74
CA VAL A 275 14.10 -29.10 10.94
C VAL A 275 13.90 -27.85 11.81
N SER A 276 12.86 -27.07 11.56
CA SER A 276 12.54 -25.86 12.33
C SER A 276 11.03 -25.71 12.46
N LEU A 277 10.55 -25.62 13.70
CA LEU A 277 9.13 -25.54 14.03
C LEU A 277 8.92 -24.50 15.14
N PHE A 278 8.04 -23.53 14.90
CA PHE A 278 7.60 -22.54 15.89
C PHE A 278 8.71 -21.63 16.47
N SER A 279 9.87 -21.57 15.83
CA SER A 279 11.05 -20.82 16.28
C SER A 279 11.58 -19.85 15.21
N ASP A 280 10.92 -19.76 14.06
CA ASP A 280 11.34 -18.99 12.90
C ASP A 280 10.09 -18.43 12.17
N ASN A 281 10.29 -17.58 11.17
CA ASN A 281 9.24 -16.95 10.39
C ASN A 281 8.47 -17.94 9.49
N ALA A 282 9.07 -19.09 9.19
CA ALA A 282 8.48 -20.21 8.46
C ALA A 282 8.79 -21.56 9.14
N GLY A 283 7.99 -22.59 8.85
CA GLY A 283 8.29 -23.97 9.28
C GLY A 283 9.12 -24.67 8.21
N GLY A 284 10.12 -25.47 8.62
CA GLY A 284 11.02 -26.17 7.70
C GLY A 284 11.08 -27.67 7.94
N ILE A 285 11.08 -28.44 6.85
CA ILE A 285 11.27 -29.89 6.86
C ILE A 285 12.43 -30.30 5.95
N SER A 286 13.11 -31.37 6.32
CA SER A 286 14.08 -32.05 5.46
C SER A 286 13.31 -32.73 4.33
N PHE A 287 13.67 -32.38 3.09
CA PHE A 287 13.17 -33.05 1.90
C PHE A 287 14.09 -34.21 1.51
N ASP A 288 15.40 -33.97 1.53
CA ASP A 288 16.44 -34.98 1.38
C ASP A 288 17.74 -34.56 2.12
N LYS A 289 18.85 -35.24 1.82
CA LYS A 289 20.16 -34.97 2.45
C LYS A 289 20.73 -33.58 2.15
N ASN A 290 20.28 -32.95 1.06
CA ASN A 290 20.82 -31.71 0.53
C ASN A 290 19.83 -30.54 0.66
N TRP A 291 18.53 -30.82 0.77
CA TRP A 291 17.47 -29.81 0.68
C TRP A 291 16.55 -29.80 1.90
N VAL A 292 16.30 -28.59 2.37
CA VAL A 292 15.24 -28.25 3.32
C VAL A 292 14.19 -27.44 2.57
N VAL A 293 12.91 -27.79 2.77
CA VAL A 293 11.78 -27.03 2.24
C VAL A 293 11.12 -26.29 3.39
N CYS A 294 11.07 -24.96 3.26
CA CYS A 294 10.30 -24.12 4.17
C CYS A 294 8.90 -23.85 3.61
N HIS A 295 7.93 -23.72 4.50
CA HIS A 295 6.55 -23.40 4.16
C HIS A 295 5.95 -22.44 5.20
N LYS A 296 5.22 -21.45 4.69
CA LYS A 296 4.50 -20.47 5.49
C LYS A 296 3.21 -20.09 4.77
N VAL A 297 2.17 -19.88 5.57
CA VAL A 297 0.88 -19.38 5.10
C VAL A 297 0.51 -18.18 5.97
N GLU A 298 0.06 -17.12 5.33
CA GLU A 298 -0.47 -15.92 5.99
C GLU A 298 -1.81 -15.53 5.39
N THR A 299 -2.51 -14.64 6.09
CA THR A 299 -3.78 -14.06 5.63
C THR A 299 -3.68 -12.55 5.70
N HIS A 300 -4.31 -11.82 4.77
CA HIS A 300 -4.32 -10.36 4.80
C HIS A 300 -5.73 -9.79 4.64
N ASN A 301 -6.64 -10.28 5.49
CA ASN A 301 -8.08 -10.12 5.31
C ASN A 301 -8.55 -8.65 5.42
N THR A 302 -8.28 -7.98 6.53
CA THR A 302 -8.77 -6.61 6.77
C THR A 302 -8.25 -5.62 5.72
N PRO A 303 -6.95 -5.62 5.37
CA PRO A 303 -6.46 -4.73 4.32
C PRO A 303 -7.03 -5.07 2.94
N SER A 304 -7.17 -6.37 2.61
CA SER A 304 -7.79 -6.78 1.33
C SER A 304 -9.28 -6.45 1.24
N ALA A 305 -9.97 -6.29 2.36
CA ALA A 305 -11.37 -5.83 2.37
C ALA A 305 -11.48 -4.31 2.10
N LEU A 306 -10.46 -3.53 2.43
CA LEU A 306 -10.43 -2.07 2.23
C LEU A 306 -9.82 -1.69 0.88
N ASP A 307 -8.73 -2.36 0.49
CA ASP A 307 -8.02 -2.20 -0.77
C ASP A 307 -7.62 -3.59 -1.28
N PRO A 308 -8.46 -4.25 -2.10
CA PRO A 308 -8.23 -5.62 -2.53
C PRO A 308 -6.91 -5.85 -3.24
N PHE A 309 -6.51 -4.94 -4.13
CA PHE A 309 -5.28 -5.08 -4.88
C PHE A 309 -4.06 -4.84 -3.99
N GLY A 310 -4.04 -3.73 -3.24
CA GLY A 310 -2.95 -3.40 -2.33
C GLY A 310 -2.78 -4.44 -1.23
N GLY A 311 -3.89 -4.83 -0.59
CA GLY A 311 -3.91 -5.84 0.48
C GLY A 311 -3.51 -7.24 0.01
N ALA A 312 -3.93 -7.68 -1.17
CA ALA A 312 -3.45 -8.95 -1.72
C ALA A 312 -1.95 -8.89 -2.02
N LEU A 313 -1.48 -7.83 -2.69
CA LEU A 313 -0.08 -7.67 -3.07
C LEU A 313 0.86 -7.68 -1.84
N THR A 314 0.53 -6.92 -0.80
CA THR A 314 1.34 -6.89 0.43
C THR A 314 1.30 -8.21 1.19
N GLY A 315 0.22 -8.98 1.06
CA GLY A 315 0.10 -10.30 1.67
C GLY A 315 1.00 -11.32 0.99
N ILE A 316 1.00 -11.33 -0.35
CA ILE A 316 1.87 -12.20 -1.16
C ILE A 316 3.35 -11.89 -0.89
N ILE A 317 3.74 -10.62 -0.93
CA ILE A 317 5.14 -10.24 -0.73
C ILE A 317 5.54 -10.41 0.74
N GLY A 318 4.59 -10.27 1.69
CA GLY A 318 4.78 -10.55 3.11
C GLY A 318 5.24 -11.98 3.36
N VAL A 319 4.43 -12.96 2.92
CA VAL A 319 4.77 -14.38 3.08
C VAL A 319 6.04 -14.77 2.32
N ASN A 320 6.32 -14.15 1.17
CA ASN A 320 7.59 -14.35 0.47
C ASN A 320 8.78 -13.92 1.33
N ARG A 321 8.70 -12.77 2.03
CA ARG A 321 9.77 -12.30 2.92
C ARG A 321 9.98 -13.22 4.11
N ASP A 322 8.92 -13.82 4.66
CA ASP A 322 9.05 -14.82 5.73
C ASP A 322 9.86 -16.03 5.28
N CYS A 323 9.55 -16.56 4.09
CA CYS A 323 10.30 -17.67 3.51
C CYS A 323 11.74 -17.26 3.18
N ILE A 324 11.96 -16.06 2.63
CA ILE A 324 13.32 -15.53 2.39
C ILE A 324 14.09 -15.41 3.71
N GLY A 325 13.44 -15.00 4.78
CA GLY A 325 14.03 -14.86 6.12
C GLY A 325 14.20 -16.15 6.90
N PHE A 326 13.81 -17.31 6.36
CA PHE A 326 13.95 -18.60 7.04
C PHE A 326 15.42 -18.99 7.18
N GLY A 327 15.85 -19.33 8.40
CA GLY A 327 17.24 -19.68 8.70
C GLY A 327 18.23 -18.58 8.32
N LYS A 328 19.10 -18.83 7.32
CA LYS A 328 20.06 -17.86 6.78
C LYS A 328 19.66 -17.32 5.40
N GLY A 329 18.47 -17.67 4.92
CA GLY A 329 18.05 -17.42 3.55
C GLY A 329 17.45 -18.68 2.93
N ALA A 330 16.24 -18.56 2.38
CA ALA A 330 15.68 -19.56 1.49
C ALA A 330 15.20 -18.92 0.18
N LYS A 331 15.22 -19.69 -0.90
CA LYS A 331 14.76 -19.24 -2.21
C LYS A 331 13.27 -19.57 -2.37
N PRO A 332 12.37 -18.59 -2.57
CA PRO A 332 10.99 -18.86 -2.94
C PRO A 332 10.91 -19.61 -4.28
N ILE A 333 10.15 -20.70 -4.33
CA ILE A 333 10.01 -21.54 -5.54
C ILE A 333 8.57 -21.67 -6.04
N ALA A 334 7.57 -21.52 -5.15
CA ALA A 334 6.16 -21.65 -5.48
C ALA A 334 5.32 -20.88 -4.46
N ASN A 335 4.18 -20.34 -4.92
CA ASN A 335 3.17 -19.69 -4.09
C ASN A 335 1.79 -20.29 -4.36
N THR A 336 0.98 -20.38 -3.32
CA THR A 336 -0.42 -20.78 -3.37
C THR A 336 -1.31 -19.68 -2.80
N TYR A 337 -2.44 -19.42 -3.44
CA TYR A 337 -3.37 -18.37 -3.02
C TYR A 337 -4.77 -18.94 -2.85
N GLY A 338 -5.52 -18.42 -1.87
CA GLY A 338 -6.90 -18.79 -1.61
C GLY A 338 -7.74 -17.55 -1.31
N PHE A 339 -8.94 -17.48 -1.87
CA PHE A 339 -9.87 -16.39 -1.66
C PHE A 339 -11.23 -16.94 -1.23
N CYS A 340 -11.81 -16.33 -0.19
CA CYS A 340 -13.15 -16.65 0.30
C CYS A 340 -13.98 -15.36 0.31
N PHE A 341 -14.98 -15.28 -0.56
CA PHE A 341 -15.83 -14.09 -0.73
C PHE A 341 -17.30 -14.41 -0.45
N SER A 342 -18.11 -13.37 -0.25
CA SER A 342 -19.57 -13.48 -0.29
C SER A 342 -20.06 -13.86 -1.69
N ASN A 343 -21.33 -14.25 -1.79
CA ASN A 343 -21.96 -14.52 -3.09
C ASN A 343 -21.86 -13.27 -4.00
N PRO A 344 -21.29 -13.39 -5.22
CA PRO A 344 -21.11 -12.25 -6.13
C PRO A 344 -22.41 -11.73 -6.74
N ASN A 345 -23.53 -12.45 -6.60
CA ASN A 345 -24.84 -12.12 -7.19
C ASN A 345 -25.86 -11.64 -6.13
N LYS A 346 -25.42 -11.26 -4.93
CA LYS A 346 -26.30 -10.75 -3.89
C LYS A 346 -26.49 -9.24 -3.96
#